data_AF-A0A959JYL0-F1
#
_entry.id   AF-A0A959JYL0-F1
#
_cell.length_a   1.000
_cell.length_b   1.000
_cell.length_c   1.000
_cell.angle_alpha   90.00
_cell.angle_beta   90.00
_cell.angle_gamma   90.00
#
_symmetry.space_group_name_H-M   'P 1'
#
loop_
_entity.id
_entity.type
_entity.pdbx_description
1 polymer ?
#
loop_
_entity_poly.entity_id
_entity_poly.type
_entity_poly.pdbx_seq_one_letter_code
_entity_poly.pdbx_strand_id
1 'polypeptide(L)'
;MEIQIRKLDNWDLELFTGLIRVFEEVFAMNDFRIPPTHHLRELLKRPDFLVFVVLHHTQVVGGLTLYTLTQYYSIRPLAYLYDIKGRG
;
A
#
# COMPACT_ATOMS: atom_id res chain seq x y z
N MET A 1 -5.72 15.53 17.67
CA MET A 1 -5.13 15.10 16.38
C MET A 1 -4.69 13.68 16.55
N GLU A 2 -5.38 12.73 15.93
CA GLU A 2 -5.05 11.31 16.04
C GLU A 2 -4.62 10.80 14.67
N ILE A 3 -3.38 10.32 14.61
CA ILE A 3 -2.83 9.62 13.45
C ILE A 3 -2.86 8.14 13.78
N GLN A 4 -3.41 7.34 12.87
CA GLN A 4 -3.45 5.89 13.02
C GLN A 4 -2.68 5.23 11.88
N ILE A 5 -1.88 4.22 12.22
CA ILE A 5 -1.22 3.37 11.22
C ILE A 5 -1.98 2.05 11.18
N ARG A 6 -2.45 1.66 9.99
CA ARG A 6 -3.21 0.43 9.79
C ARG A 6 -2.55 -0.43 8.72
N LYS A 7 -2.29 -1.70 9.04
CA LYS A 7 -2.03 -2.73 8.03
C LYS A 7 -3.35 -3.08 7.35
N LEU A 8 -3.38 -3.04 6.02
CA LEU A 8 -4.57 -3.38 5.26
C LEU A 8 -4.73 -4.91 5.16
N ASP A 9 -5.99 -5.35 5.15
CA ASP A 9 -6.38 -6.70 4.77
C ASP A 9 -7.08 -6.70 3.40
N ASN A 10 -7.52 -7.88 2.93
CA ASN A 10 -8.14 -8.06 1.62
C ASN A 10 -9.53 -7.41 1.45
N TRP A 11 -10.10 -6.84 2.52
CA TRP A 11 -11.38 -6.12 2.52
C TRP A 11 -11.19 -4.60 2.41
N ASP A 12 -9.99 -4.09 2.70
CA ASP A 12 -9.66 -2.66 2.76
C ASP A 12 -9.35 -2.01 1.39
N LEU A 13 -10.10 -2.40 0.35
CA LEU A 13 -9.82 -1.98 -1.01
C LEU A 13 -9.97 -0.46 -1.21
N GLU A 14 -10.89 0.18 -0.50
CA GLU A 14 -11.08 1.63 -0.54
C GLU A 14 -9.85 2.36 0.03
N LEU A 15 -9.29 1.87 1.13
CA LEU A 15 -8.09 2.44 1.73
C LEU A 15 -6.86 2.22 0.84
N PHE A 16 -6.74 1.05 0.21
CA PHE A 16 -5.66 0.78 -0.73
C PHE A 16 -5.73 1.69 -1.96
N THR A 17 -6.92 1.87 -2.52
CA THR A 17 -7.15 2.81 -3.63
C THR A 17 -6.84 4.25 -3.21
N GLY A 18 -7.21 4.63 -1.99
CA GLY A 18 -6.85 5.92 -1.40
C GLY A 18 -5.34 6.14 -1.30
N LEU A 19 -4.59 5.11 -0.92
CA LEU A 19 -3.12 5.17 -0.89
C LEU A 19 -2.52 5.34 -2.29
N ILE A 20 -3.04 4.60 -3.29
CA ILE A 20 -2.57 4.73 -4.69
C ILE A 20 -2.78 6.17 -5.19
N ARG A 21 -3.90 6.82 -4.83
CA ARG A 21 -4.13 8.24 -5.16
C ARG A 21 -3.13 9.18 -4.46
N VAL A 22 -2.72 8.88 -3.23
CA VAL A 22 -1.64 9.63 -2.56
C VAL A 22 -0.33 9.47 -3.33
N PHE A 23 0.00 8.27 -3.78
CA PHE A 23 1.22 8.03 -4.57
C PHE A 23 1.18 8.71 -5.93
N GLU A 24 0.06 8.64 -6.64
CA GLU A 24 -0.15 9.35 -7.91
C GLU A 24 0.12 10.85 -7.77
N GLU A 25 -0.41 11.47 -6.71
CA GLU A 25 -0.23 12.90 -6.40
C GLU A 25 1.23 13.21 -6.04
N VAL A 26 1.81 12.50 -5.07
CA VAL A 26 3.14 12.81 -4.51
C VAL A 26 4.27 12.47 -5.49
N PHE A 27 4.09 11.46 -6.34
CA PHE A 27 5.07 11.10 -7.38
C PHE A 27 4.81 11.79 -8.72
N ALA A 28 3.78 12.63 -8.83
CA ALA A 28 3.41 13.32 -10.06
C ALA A 28 3.27 12.37 -11.27
N MET A 29 2.51 11.29 -11.10
CA MET A 29 2.32 10.27 -12.13
C MET A 29 1.34 10.76 -13.21
N ASN A 30 1.87 11.37 -14.27
CA ASN A 30 1.06 11.87 -15.40
C ASN A 30 0.35 10.72 -16.14
N ASP A 31 -0.91 10.95 -16.53
CA ASP A 31 -1.77 9.99 -17.25
C ASP A 31 -1.93 8.61 -16.57
N PHE A 32 -1.69 8.54 -15.27
CA PHE A 32 -1.82 7.31 -14.52
C PHE A 32 -3.29 6.84 -14.46
N ARG A 33 -3.48 5.55 -14.68
CA ARG A 33 -4.78 4.89 -14.56
C ARG A 33 -4.69 3.83 -13.49
N ILE A 34 -5.49 4.00 -12.44
CA ILE A 34 -5.63 2.98 -11.41
C ILE A 34 -6.06 1.65 -12.05
N PRO A 35 -5.36 0.53 -11.75
CA PRO A 35 -5.76 -0.79 -12.22
C PRO A 35 -7.19 -1.15 -11.79
N PRO A 36 -7.88 -2.06 -12.51
CA PRO A 36 -9.23 -2.47 -12.16
C PRO A 36 -9.34 -3.01 -10.72
N THR A 37 -10.49 -2.76 -10.09
CA THR A 37 -10.82 -3.18 -8.72
C THR A 37 -10.56 -4.66 -8.45
N HIS A 38 -10.84 -5.54 -9.42
CA HIS A 38 -10.59 -6.99 -9.27
C HIS A 38 -9.09 -7.29 -9.15
N HIS A 39 -8.25 -6.62 -9.94
CA HIS A 39 -6.79 -6.80 -9.89
C HIS A 39 -6.23 -6.35 -8.54
N LEU A 40 -6.63 -5.16 -8.07
CA LEU A 40 -6.17 -4.64 -6.78
C LEU A 40 -6.63 -5.52 -5.61
N ARG A 41 -7.84 -6.08 -5.67
CA ARG A 41 -8.33 -7.02 -4.66
C ARG A 41 -7.51 -8.31 -4.63
N GLU A 42 -7.22 -8.89 -5.80
CA GLU A 42 -6.38 -10.08 -5.88
C GLU A 42 -4.96 -9.81 -5.39
N LEU A 43 -4.40 -8.63 -5.69
CA LEU A 43 -3.09 -8.23 -5.18
C LEU A 43 -3.09 -8.12 -3.64
N LEU A 44 -4.10 -7.49 -3.05
CA LEU A 44 -4.23 -7.28 -1.60
C LEU A 44 -4.49 -8.59 -0.82
N LYS A 45 -4.97 -9.64 -1.50
CA LYS A 45 -5.11 -10.99 -0.92
C LYS A 45 -3.78 -11.73 -0.80
N ARG A 46 -2.76 -11.32 -1.54
CA ARG A 46 -1.51 -12.07 -1.56
C ARG A 46 -0.77 -11.91 -0.23
N PRO A 47 -0.36 -13.00 0.42
CA PRO A 47 0.33 -12.93 1.71
C PRO A 47 1.72 -12.29 1.60
N ASP A 48 2.30 -12.26 0.40
CA ASP A 48 3.61 -11.67 0.12
C ASP A 48 3.53 -10.17 -0.24
N PHE A 49 2.33 -9.59 -0.35
CA PHE A 49 2.15 -8.16 -0.58
C PHE A 49 1.51 -7.51 0.64
N LEU A 50 2.20 -6.53 1.22
CA LEU A 50 1.79 -5.89 2.46
C LEU A 50 1.64 -4.39 2.23
N VAL A 51 0.52 -3.84 2.71
CA VAL A 51 0.20 -2.42 2.59
C VAL A 51 -0.08 -1.87 3.98
N PHE A 52 0.54 -0.74 4.31
CA PHE A 52 0.27 0.00 5.52
C PHE A 52 -0.16 1.41 5.13
N VAL A 53 -1.24 1.90 5.72
CA VAL A 53 -1.74 3.27 5.52
C VAL A 53 -1.60 4.08 6.79
N VAL A 54 -1.38 5.37 6.61
CA VAL A 54 -1.46 6.40 7.63
C VAL A 54 -2.80 7.11 7.45
N LEU A 55 -3.63 7.06 8.48
CA LEU A 55 -4.94 7.68 8.54
C LEU A 55 -4.89 8.92 9.42
N HIS A 56 -5.43 10.02 8.91
CA HIS A 56 -5.83 11.17 9.72
C HIS A 56 -7.35 11.23 9.72
N HIS A 57 -7.97 10.95 10.87
CA HIS A 57 -9.38 10.58 10.95
C HIS A 57 -9.70 9.37 10.04
N THR A 58 -10.48 9.56 8.99
CA THR A 58 -10.85 8.51 8.02
C THR A 58 -10.12 8.66 6.69
N GLN A 59 -9.28 9.69 6.53
CA GLN A 59 -8.60 9.97 5.28
C GLN A 59 -7.21 9.35 5.25
N VAL A 60 -6.90 8.66 4.15
CA VAL A 60 -5.53 8.19 3.87
C VAL A 60 -4.66 9.41 3.52
N VAL A 61 -3.68 9.68 4.38
CA VAL A 61 -2.70 10.78 4.21
C VAL A 61 -1.32 10.28 3.82
N GLY A 62 -1.09 8.97 3.84
CA GLY A 62 0.16 8.36 3.44
C GLY A 62 0.15 6.86 3.65
N GLY A 63 1.30 6.24 3.42
CA GLY A 63 1.47 4.81 3.60
C GLY A 63 2.70 4.27 2.88
N LEU A 64 2.79 2.96 2.89
CA LEU A 64 3.84 2.21 2.24
C LEU A 64 3.33 0.87 1.70
N THR A 65 4.02 0.38 0.69
CA THR A 65 3.82 -0.96 0.13
C THR A 65 5.13 -1.72 0.19
N LEU A 66 5.07 -3.01 0.49
CA LEU A 66 6.24 -3.86 0.52
C LEU A 66 5.91 -5.29 0.08
N TYR A 67 6.92 -5.95 -0.48
CA TYR A 67 6.86 -7.36 -0.83
C TYR A 67 7.71 -8.19 0.12
N THR A 68 7.20 -9.35 0.51
CA THR A 68 7.95 -10.35 1.27
C THR A 68 8.61 -11.32 0.28
N LEU A 69 9.93 -11.38 0.29
CA LEU A 69 10.71 -12.21 -0.63
C LEU A 69 11.23 -13.45 0.11
N THR A 70 10.68 -14.62 -0.24
CA THR A 70 11.23 -15.91 0.21
C THR A 70 12.59 -16.14 -0.43
N GLN A 71 13.56 -16.56 0.37
CA GLN A 71 14.94 -16.70 -0.08
C GLN A 71 15.32 -18.16 -0.30
N TYR A 72 16.27 -18.39 -1.21
CA TYR A 72 16.92 -19.70 -1.38
C TYR A 72 18.21 -19.85 -0.54
N TYR A 73 18.72 -18.75 0.04
CA TYR A 73 19.86 -18.75 0.96
C TYR A 73 19.49 -18.82 2.45
N SER A 74 18.22 -18.60 2.80
CA SER A 74 17.76 -18.53 4.19
C SER A 74 16.28 -18.87 4.32
N ILE A 75 15.89 -19.45 5.45
CA ILE A 75 14.47 -19.67 5.81
C ILE A 75 13.76 -18.39 6.27
N ARG A 76 14.50 -17.31 6.57
CA ARG A 76 13.91 -16.02 6.95
C ARG A 76 13.64 -15.20 5.69
N PRO A 77 12.42 -14.67 5.47
CA PRO A 77 12.16 -13.84 4.31
C PRO A 77 12.77 -12.45 4.44
N LEU A 78 12.90 -11.73 3.32
CA LEU A 78 13.22 -10.30 3.28
C LEU A 78 11.96 -9.48 3.10
N ALA A 79 11.92 -8.28 3.67
CA ALA A 79 10.91 -7.27 3.34
C ALA A 79 11.53 -6.26 2.37
N TYR A 80 10.98 -6.16 1.17
CA TYR A 80 11.37 -5.20 0.15
C TYR A 80 10.35 -4.04 0.11
N LEU A 81 10.75 -2.89 0.66
CA LEU A 81 9.95 -1.66 0.62
C LEU A 81 9.93 -1.14 -0.82
N TYR A 82 8.75 -1.11 -1.44
CA TYR A 82 8.59 -0.69 -2.82
C TYR A 82 8.33 0.82 -2.89
N ASP A 83 7.24 1.29 -2.26
CA ASP A 83 6.92 2.71 -2.15
C ASP A 83 6.67 3.12 -0.70
N ILE A 84 7.06 4.35 -0.35
CA ILE A 84 6.74 5.01 0.92
C ILE A 84 6.58 6.51 0.71
N LYS A 85 5.38 7.05 0.99
CA LYS A 85 5.09 8.50 0.92
C LYS A 85 3.87 8.89 1.75
N GLY A 86 3.77 10.17 2.05
CA GLY A 86 2.57 10.82 2.58
C GLY A 86 2.48 12.26 2.09
N ARG A 87 1.32 12.89 2.29
CA ARG A 87 1.11 14.32 2.09
C ARG A 87 1.84 15.09 3.20
N GLY A 88 2.56 16.13 2.82
CA GLY A 88 3.24 17.06 3.74
C GLY A 88 2.29 18.07 4.36
#